data_AF-A0A1H5L5X7-F1
#
_entry.id   AF-A0A1H5L5X7-F1
#
_cell.length_a   1.000
_cell.length_b   1.000
_cell.length_c   1.000
_cell.angle_alpha   90.00
_cell.angle_beta   90.00
_cell.angle_gamma   90.00
#
_symmetry.space_group_name_H-M   'P 1'
#
loop_
_entity.id
_entity.type
_entity.pdbx_description
1 polymer ?
#
loop_
_entity_poly.entity_id
_entity_poly.type
_entity_poly.pdbx_seq_one_letter_code
_entity_poly.pdbx_strand_id
1 'polypeptide(L)' 'MADEFTVENLTEGWIEVRQMAFGHVYRFSIVEAEHDRRKLADSPRTENEGAKRESAFYALQARVFAERMARKAGLID' A
#
# COMPACT_ATOMS: atom_id res chain seq x y z
N MET A 1 0.92 -1.06 19.85
CA MET A 1 1.94 -1.57 18.91
C MET A 1 2.32 -0.39 18.04
N ALA A 2 3.58 -0.01 17.97
CA ALA A 2 3.99 1.10 17.11
C ALA A 2 3.64 0.73 15.67
N ASP A 3 2.78 1.51 15.03
CA ASP A 3 2.40 1.33 13.63
C ASP A 3 3.66 1.46 12.77
N GLU A 4 4.23 0.32 12.38
CA GLU A 4 5.41 0.20 11.52
C GLU A 4 5.20 0.90 10.16
N PHE A 5 3.94 1.16 9.83
CA PHE A 5 3.44 1.83 8.64
C PHE A 5 2.40 2.88 9.01
N THR A 6 2.46 4.04 8.35
CA THR A 6 1.41 5.08 8.44
C THR A 6 0.82 5.33 7.07
N VAL A 7 -0.49 5.64 7.02
CA VAL A 7 -1.11 6.14 5.79
C VAL A 7 -0.73 7.61 5.65
N GLU A 8 0.03 7.96 4.61
CA GLU A 8 0.30 9.36 4.28
C GLU A 8 -0.80 9.95 3.40
N ASN A 9 -1.35 9.14 2.51
CA ASN A 9 -2.39 9.59 1.59
C ASN A 9 -3.39 8.47 1.27
N LEU A 10 -4.66 8.85 1.15
CA LEU A 10 -5.75 7.94 0.89
C LEU A 10 -6.71 8.58 -0.10
N THR A 11 -6.75 8.04 -1.32
CA THR A 11 -7.59 8.53 -2.42
C THR A 11 -8.38 7.40 -3.03
N GLU A 12 -9.40 7.71 -3.82
CA GLU A 12 -10.19 6.70 -4.54
C GLU A 12 -9.38 5.93 -5.60
N GLY A 13 -8.27 6.50 -6.09
CA GLY A 13 -7.42 5.89 -7.10
C GLY A 13 -6.15 5.21 -6.56
N TRP A 14 -5.69 5.55 -5.36
CA TRP A 14 -4.50 4.96 -4.75
C TRP A 14 -4.41 5.24 -3.25
N ILE A 15 -3.61 4.43 -2.56
CA ILE A 15 -3.22 4.60 -1.16
C ILE A 15 -1.70 4.68 -1.06
N GLU A 16 -1.21 5.63 -0.26
CA GLU A 16 0.22 5.83 0.02
C GLU A 16 0.50 5.50 1.48
N VAL A 17 1.42 4.56 1.68
CA VAL A 17 1.81 4.05 2.97
C VAL A 17 3.29 4.30 3.18
N ARG A 18 3.65 4.97 4.27
CA ARG A 18 5.04 5.21 4.65
C ARG A 18 5.45 4.27 5.75
N GLN A 19 6.56 3.57 5.52
CA GLN A 19 7.24 2.78 6.52
C GLN A 19 8.03 3.69 7.46
N MET A 20 7.76 3.60 8.76
CA MET A 20 8.42 4.45 9.77
C MET A 20 9.87 4.04 10.03
N ALA A 21 10.20 2.76 9.88
CA ALA A 21 11.54 2.23 10.18
C ALA A 21 12.64 2.73 9.23
N PHE A 22 12.34 2.82 7.92
CA PHE A 22 13.31 3.21 6.89
C PHE A 22 12.86 4.44 6.08
N GLY A 23 11.67 4.98 6.35
CA GLY A 23 11.13 6.13 5.62
C GLY A 23 10.69 5.80 4.19
N HIS A 24 10.56 4.51 3.82
CA HIS A 24 10.13 4.12 2.49
C HIS A 24 8.65 4.41 2.26
N VAL A 25 8.33 5.03 1.13
CA VAL A 25 6.95 5.27 0.71
C VAL A 25 6.54 4.23 -0.32
N TYR A 26 5.44 3.53 -0.03
CA TYR A 26 4.82 2.54 -0.88
C TYR A 26 3.48 3.06 -1.38
N ARG A 27 3.35 3.23 -2.70
CA ARG A 27 2.09 3.63 -3.33
C ARG A 27 1.43 2.44 -3.99
N PHE A 28 0.20 2.13 -3.59
CA PHE A 28 -0.62 1.09 -4.19
C PHE A 28 -1.79 1.71 -4.93
N SER A 29 -1.89 1.48 -6.23
CA SER A 29 -3.06 1.90 -7.01
C SER A 29 -4.25 1.03 -6.65
N ILE A 30 -5.42 1.65 -6.52
CA ILE A 30 -6.70 0.96 -6.44
C ILE A 30 -7.17 0.76 -7.87
N VAL A 31 -7.39 -0.49 -8.25
CA VAL A 31 -7.82 -0.89 -9.59
C VAL A 31 -9.13 -1.64 -9.49
N GLU A 32 -10.00 -1.43 -10.47
CA GLU A 32 -11.21 -2.24 -10.62
C GLU A 32 -10.80 -3.65 -11.09
N ALA A 33 -11.20 -4.67 -10.35
CA ALA A 33 -11.08 -6.06 -10.72
C ALA A 33 -12.32 -6.53 -11.49
N GLU A 34 -12.26 -7.76 -12.03
CA GLU A 34 -13.44 -8.41 -12.60
C GLU A 34 -14.58 -8.47 -11.56
N HIS A 35 -15.79 -8.12 -12.00
CA HIS A 35 -17.02 -8.00 -11.20
C HIS A 35 -17.13 -6.76 -10.28
N ASP A 36 -16.71 -5.56 -10.72
CA ASP A 36 -16.86 -4.29 -9.97
C ASP A 36 -16.14 -4.24 -8.61
N ARG A 37 -15.30 -5.24 -8.32
CA ARG A 37 -14.56 -5.30 -7.05
C ARG A 37 -13.30 -4.45 -7.15
N ARG A 38 -13.23 -3.38 -6.37
CA ARG A 38 -11.99 -2.59 -6.25
C ARG A 38 -10.97 -3.40 -5.45
N LYS A 39 -9.74 -3.52 -5.97
CA LYS A 39 -8.60 -4.19 -5.32
C LYS A 39 -7.34 -3.34 -5.40
N LEU A 40 -6.36 -3.63 -4.55
CA LEU A 40 -5.02 -3.03 -4.71
C LEU A 40 -4.25 -3.73 -5.84
N ALA A 41 -3.51 -2.94 -6.61
CA ALA A 41 -2.57 -3.45 -7.61
C ALA A 41 -1.49 -4.33 -6.94
N ASP A 42 -1.07 -5.39 -7.62
CA ASP A 42 -0.15 -6.39 -7.07
C ASP A 42 1.23 -5.83 -6.73
N SER A 43 1.66 -4.80 -7.46
CA SER A 43 2.97 -4.18 -7.31
C SER A 43 2.85 -2.74 -6.82
N PRO A 44 3.49 -2.37 -5.69
CA PRO A 44 3.61 -0.98 -5.30
C PRO A 44 4.49 -0.22 -6.29
N ARG A 45 4.07 1.01 -6.65
CA ARG A 45 5.01 2.00 -7.16
C ARG A 45 5.84 2.48 -5.98
N THR A 46 7.12 2.12 -5.98
CA THR A 46 8.08 2.56 -4.96
C THR A 46 9.04 3.53 -5.65
N GLU A 47 9.16 4.77 -5.16
CA GLU A 47 10.10 5.75 -5.74
C GLU A 47 11.57 5.46 -5.41
N ASN A 48 11.85 4.52 -4.51
CA ASN A 48 13.20 4.19 -4.08
C ASN A 48 13.83 3.08 -4.95
N GLU A 49 14.77 3.44 -5.83
CA GLU A 49 15.58 2.50 -6.62
C GLU A 49 16.38 1.49 -5.76
N GLY A 50 16.74 1.86 -4.52
CA GLY A 50 17.50 1.02 -3.58
C GLY A 50 16.69 -0.09 -2.91
N ALA A 51 15.37 -0.12 -3.11
CA ALA A 51 14.50 -0.99 -2.34
C ALA A 51 14.51 -2.46 -2.83
N LYS A 52 15.08 -2.78 -4.00
CA LYS A 52 14.86 -4.04 -4.74
C LYS A 52 15.14 -5.38 -4.02
N ARG A 53 15.92 -5.44 -2.93
CA ARG A 53 16.19 -6.70 -2.21
C ARG A 53 15.57 -6.78 -0.81
N GLU A 54 15.57 -5.69 -0.04
CA GLU A 54 14.93 -5.64 1.28
C GLU A 54 13.44 -5.24 1.21
N SER A 55 12.98 -4.61 0.11
CA SER A 55 11.57 -4.21 -0.02
C SER A 55 10.61 -5.36 -0.16
N ALA A 56 10.97 -6.56 -0.62
CA ALA A 56 9.92 -7.56 -0.88
C ALA A 56 9.14 -7.92 0.40
N PHE A 57 9.85 -8.00 1.55
CA PHE A 57 9.23 -8.26 2.85
C PHE A 57 8.40 -7.07 3.34
N TYR A 58 8.98 -5.86 3.35
CA TYR A 58 8.28 -4.66 3.82
C TYR A 58 7.17 -4.20 2.87
N ALA A 59 7.28 -4.45 1.57
CA ALA A 59 6.23 -4.21 0.58
C ALA A 59 5.05 -5.13 0.81
N LEU A 60 5.28 -6.40 1.20
CA LEU A 60 4.19 -7.32 1.55
C LEU A 60 3.46 -6.83 2.81
N GLN A 61 4.20 -6.43 3.85
CA GLN A 61 3.59 -5.87 5.07
C GLN A 61 2.87 -4.56 4.80
N ALA A 62 3.46 -3.66 4.00
CA ALA A 62 2.84 -2.42 3.56
C ALA A 62 1.57 -2.68 2.75
N ARG A 63 1.54 -3.71 1.90
CA ARG A 63 0.36 -4.13 1.14
C ARG A 63 -0.76 -4.60 2.07
N VAL A 64 -0.45 -5.47 3.04
CA VAL A 64 -1.45 -5.97 4.00
C VAL A 64 -2.02 -4.82 4.84
N PHE A 65 -1.18 -3.88 5.25
CA PHE A 65 -1.62 -2.67 5.95
C PHE A 65 -2.48 -1.78 5.05
N ALA A 66 -2.03 -1.52 3.82
CA ALA A 66 -2.76 -0.74 2.83
C ALA A 66 -4.13 -1.35 2.52
N GLU A 67 -4.20 -2.66 2.37
CA GLU A 67 -5.45 -3.39 2.09
C GLU A 67 -6.43 -3.27 3.25
N ARG A 68 -5.96 -3.45 4.49
CA ARG A 68 -6.81 -3.24 5.68
C ARG A 68 -7.35 -1.82 5.77
N MET A 69 -6.50 -0.82 5.50
CA MET A 69 -6.89 0.59 5.55
C MET A 69 -7.86 0.95 4.42
N ALA A 70 -7.59 0.50 3.20
CA ALA A 70 -8.47 0.71 2.05
C ALA A 70 -9.83 0.02 2.23
N ARG A 71 -9.86 -1.21 2.78
CA ARG A 71 -11.12 -1.92 3.08
C ARG A 71 -11.90 -1.22 4.18
N LYS A 72 -11.22 -0.77 5.24
CA LYS A 72 -11.84 0.02 6.32
C LYS A 72 -12.43 1.35 5.82
N ALA A 73 -11.81 1.93 4.80
CA ALA A 73 -12.27 3.16 4.14
C ALA A 73 -13.33 2.93 3.05
N GLY A 74 -13.71 1.68 2.76
CA GLY A 74 -14.68 1.36 1.70
C GLY A 74 -14.16 1.61 0.27
N LEU A 75 -12.84 1.67 0.10
CA LEU A 75 -12.19 1.87 -1.19
C LEU A 75 -12.00 0.58 -1.98
N ILE A 76 -11.94 -0.55 -1.28
CA ILE A 76 -11.82 -1.90 -1.84
C ILE A 76 -12.81 -2.84 -1.13
N ASP A 77 -13.17 -3.94 -1.81
CA ASP A 77 -14.11 -4.96 -1.33
C ASP A 77 -13.36 -6.24 -0.90
#